data_AF-A0A172TU68-F1
#
_entry.id   AF-A0A172TU68-F1
#
_cell.length_a   1.000
_cell.length_b   1.000
_cell.length_c   1.000
_cell.angle_alpha   90.00
_cell.angle_beta   90.00
_cell.angle_gamma   90.00
#
_symmetry.space_group_name_H-M   'P 1'
#
loop_
_entity.id
_entity.type
_entity.pdbx_description
1 polymer ?
#
loop_
_entity_poly.entity_id
_entity_poly.type
_entity_poly.pdbx_seq_one_letter_code
_entity_poly.pdbx_strand_id
1 'polypeptide(L)'
;MINGKPLYLGVRGQWSFSDDQVFDLVRKTVRAQRAFWNDYNVKFYTVGLLPLKYENENEREVDGRGFSNTFVTAGTNTKALGLDDLTFLYNHELMHHWFGHILKQAEPENAYKWFHEGFTDYFAHVAMLDGGLFDQEAFKKRINNVFSVYYSDSTHQWPNEKLQNDYWSSPAIKILPYQRGLVFAAYLNESIKKYSRGTSSLKQVVQHMLAEARLYNKPFSVDRFLQLLKETSGQDYAPIVERFITQGSFIAMADWEKVTDKVVLGPTEVYDLGFTTDKGGIGMNARLTSFTEGGDAQKVGLQVGDVMVGFKSDFKPTSYASITVKRGEETLKFKYLPSRRIMVPQLK
;
A
#
# COMPACT_ATOMS: atom_id res chain seq x y z
N MET A 1 28.23 -5.57 -6.94
CA MET A 1 28.76 -4.47 -6.11
C MET A 1 27.81 -3.29 -6.16
N ILE A 2 27.63 -2.58 -5.05
CA ILE A 2 26.90 -1.30 -4.95
C ILE A 2 27.88 -0.27 -4.38
N ASN A 3 28.26 0.73 -5.18
CA ASN A 3 29.25 1.75 -4.79
C ASN A 3 30.53 1.15 -4.14
N GLY A 4 31.11 0.13 -4.77
CA GLY A 4 32.30 -0.57 -4.26
C GLY A 4 32.07 -1.49 -3.06
N LYS A 5 30.82 -1.72 -2.63
CA LYS A 5 30.46 -2.65 -1.55
C LYS A 5 29.88 -3.97 -2.09
N PRO A 6 30.20 -5.14 -1.51
CA PRO A 6 29.62 -6.41 -1.91
C PRO A 6 28.10 -6.48 -1.74
N LEU A 7 27.46 -7.17 -2.68
CA LEU A 7 26.05 -7.54 -2.65
C LEU A 7 25.97 -9.03 -2.92
N TYR A 8 25.35 -9.77 -2.02
CA TYR A 8 25.20 -11.22 -2.10
C TYR A 8 23.72 -11.59 -2.23
N LEU A 9 23.45 -12.60 -3.04
CA LEU A 9 22.15 -13.26 -3.13
C LEU A 9 22.36 -14.75 -2.84
N GLY A 10 21.61 -15.28 -1.90
CA GLY A 10 21.48 -16.72 -1.66
C GLY A 10 20.09 -17.18 -2.06
N VAL A 11 19.98 -18.01 -3.09
CA VAL A 11 18.71 -18.59 -3.53
C VAL A 11 18.70 -20.07 -3.17
N ARG A 12 17.56 -20.54 -2.65
CA ARG A 12 17.28 -21.96 -2.47
C ARG A 12 16.00 -22.33 -3.23
N GLY A 13 15.98 -23.52 -3.83
CA GLY A 13 14.82 -24.05 -4.54
C GLY A 13 14.82 -23.72 -6.03
N GLN A 14 13.79 -24.19 -6.73
CA GLN A 14 13.55 -23.90 -8.15
C GLN A 14 12.39 -22.91 -8.25
N TRP A 15 12.55 -21.90 -9.09
CA TRP A 15 11.63 -20.78 -9.23
C TRP A 15 11.17 -20.62 -10.69
N SER A 16 10.08 -19.89 -10.89
CA SER A 16 9.55 -19.52 -12.22
C SER A 16 10.40 -18.47 -12.95
N PHE A 17 11.41 -17.91 -12.27
CA PHE A 17 12.38 -16.93 -12.74
C PHE A 17 13.80 -17.40 -12.40
N SER A 18 14.79 -16.82 -13.08
CA SER A 18 16.21 -17.13 -12.87
C SER A 18 16.83 -16.38 -11.69
N ASP A 19 17.88 -16.94 -11.11
CA ASP A 19 18.67 -16.30 -10.06
C ASP A 19 19.25 -14.95 -10.53
N ASP A 20 19.64 -14.83 -11.81
CA ASP A 20 20.12 -13.59 -12.40
C ASP A 20 19.05 -12.50 -12.41
N GLN A 21 17.79 -12.84 -12.72
CA GLN A 21 16.68 -11.88 -12.65
C GLN A 21 16.44 -11.38 -11.22
N VAL A 22 16.51 -12.27 -10.24
CA VAL A 22 16.40 -11.89 -8.81
C VAL A 22 17.57 -11.02 -8.40
N PHE A 23 18.80 -11.40 -8.79
CA PHE A 23 19.99 -10.62 -8.48
C PHE A 23 19.94 -9.22 -9.08
N ASP A 24 19.46 -9.11 -10.32
CA ASP A 24 19.27 -7.82 -10.98
C ASP A 24 18.22 -6.95 -10.30
N LEU A 25 17.09 -7.53 -9.87
CA LEU A 25 16.10 -6.84 -9.07
C LEU A 25 16.72 -6.33 -7.76
N VAL A 26 17.36 -7.20 -6.98
CA VAL A 26 18.02 -6.83 -5.72
C VAL A 26 19.05 -5.72 -5.94
N ARG A 27 19.90 -5.86 -6.97
CA ARG A 27 20.91 -4.88 -7.33
C ARG A 27 20.30 -3.52 -7.64
N LYS A 28 19.24 -3.48 -8.46
CA LYS A 28 18.53 -2.24 -8.80
C LYS A 28 17.88 -1.62 -7.57
N THR A 29 17.17 -2.40 -6.76
CA THR A 29 16.50 -1.97 -5.52
C THR A 29 17.50 -1.38 -4.52
N VAL A 30 18.55 -2.12 -4.16
CA VAL A 30 19.57 -1.67 -3.20
C VAL A 30 20.25 -0.41 -3.72
N ARG A 31 20.61 -0.35 -5.01
CA ARG A 31 21.20 0.86 -5.61
C ARG A 31 20.27 2.06 -5.49
N ALA A 32 19.01 1.90 -5.88
CA ALA A 32 18.01 2.96 -5.90
C ALA A 32 17.76 3.53 -4.50
N GLN A 33 17.55 2.68 -3.51
CA GLN A 33 17.27 3.11 -2.14
C GLN A 33 18.49 3.75 -1.48
N ARG A 34 19.70 3.18 -1.66
CA ARG A 34 20.93 3.78 -1.13
C ARG A 34 21.20 5.16 -1.75
N ALA A 35 20.91 5.32 -3.04
CA ALA A 35 20.96 6.63 -3.70
C ALA A 35 19.90 7.59 -3.18
N PHE A 36 18.66 7.12 -2.99
CA PHE A 36 17.57 7.92 -2.43
C PHE A 36 17.92 8.51 -1.05
N TRP A 37 18.55 7.72 -0.19
CA TRP A 37 18.95 8.13 1.17
C TRP A 37 20.34 8.74 1.27
N ASN A 38 21.12 8.75 0.18
CA ASN A 38 22.55 9.06 0.18
C ASN A 38 23.31 8.29 1.28
N ASP A 39 23.08 6.98 1.35
CA ASP A 39 23.58 6.15 2.44
C ASP A 39 24.37 4.95 1.91
N TYR A 40 25.69 5.02 2.02
CA TYR A 40 26.62 4.00 1.48
C TYR A 40 27.55 3.41 2.55
N ASN A 41 27.22 3.61 3.83
CA ASN A 41 28.08 3.24 4.95
C ASN A 41 28.05 1.73 5.26
N VAL A 42 27.11 1.00 4.68
CA VAL A 42 26.97 -0.45 4.87
C VAL A 42 28.09 -1.21 4.14
N LYS A 43 28.79 -2.09 4.87
CA LYS A 43 29.96 -2.81 4.35
C LYS A 43 29.61 -3.86 3.29
N PHE A 44 28.46 -4.50 3.42
CA PHE A 44 27.92 -5.50 2.50
C PHE A 44 26.41 -5.61 2.69
N TYR A 45 25.69 -6.11 1.71
CA TYR A 45 24.28 -6.44 1.85
C TYR A 45 24.00 -7.85 1.34
N THR A 46 23.16 -8.61 2.04
CA THR A 46 22.81 -9.98 1.69
C THR A 46 21.30 -10.13 1.55
N VAL A 47 20.86 -10.73 0.45
CA VAL A 47 19.46 -11.14 0.27
C VAL A 47 19.36 -12.65 0.22
N GLY A 48 18.45 -13.22 0.98
CA GLY A 48 18.10 -14.64 0.94
C GLY A 48 16.72 -14.85 0.35
N LEU A 49 16.57 -15.82 -0.56
CA LEU A 49 15.29 -16.27 -1.09
C LEU A 49 15.10 -17.76 -0.79
N LEU A 50 14.11 -18.07 0.05
CA LEU A 50 13.81 -19.40 0.55
C LEU A 50 12.47 -19.90 -0.02
N PRO A 51 12.36 -21.18 -0.40
CA PRO A 51 11.12 -21.73 -0.91
C PRO A 51 10.21 -22.14 0.25
N LEU A 52 8.94 -21.76 0.16
CA LEU A 52 7.84 -22.40 0.89
C LEU A 52 7.22 -23.43 -0.05
N LYS A 53 7.28 -24.71 0.33
CA LYS A 53 6.69 -25.78 -0.47
C LYS A 53 5.19 -25.85 -0.19
N TYR A 54 4.42 -25.76 -1.27
CA TYR A 54 2.98 -25.98 -1.24
C TYR A 54 2.57 -26.98 -2.33
N GLU A 55 1.48 -27.71 -2.11
CA GLU A 55 1.00 -28.76 -3.03
C GLU A 55 0.26 -28.18 -4.25
N ASN A 56 -0.27 -26.95 -4.15
CA ASN A 56 -1.09 -26.33 -5.18
C ASN A 56 -0.26 -25.39 -6.07
N GLU A 57 -0.16 -25.70 -7.37
CA GLU A 57 0.60 -24.89 -8.34
C GLU A 57 0.07 -23.47 -8.56
N ASN A 58 -1.15 -23.16 -8.10
CA ASN A 58 -1.75 -21.83 -8.23
C ASN A 58 -1.51 -20.92 -7.02
N GLU A 59 -0.87 -21.41 -5.96
CA GLU A 59 -0.61 -20.60 -4.78
C GLU A 59 0.47 -19.56 -5.02
N ARG A 60 0.23 -18.36 -4.50
CA ARG A 60 1.05 -17.17 -4.70
C ARG A 60 1.13 -16.40 -3.39
N GLU A 61 2.14 -16.73 -2.60
CA GLU A 61 2.43 -16.08 -1.33
C GLU A 61 3.91 -15.74 -1.25
N VAL A 62 4.20 -14.53 -0.76
CA VAL A 62 5.56 -14.08 -0.52
C VAL A 62 5.56 -13.21 0.72
N ASP A 63 6.57 -13.41 1.56
CA ASP A 63 6.80 -12.61 2.75
C ASP A 63 8.30 -12.41 2.95
N GLY A 64 8.67 -11.37 3.69
CA GLY A 64 10.06 -11.05 3.93
C GLY A 64 10.26 -10.22 5.18
N ARG A 65 11.50 -10.17 5.67
CA ARG A 65 11.87 -9.29 6.76
C ARG A 65 13.26 -8.72 6.59
N GLY A 66 13.34 -7.39 6.65
CA GLY A 66 14.60 -6.64 6.66
C GLY A 66 15.28 -6.62 8.04
N PHE A 67 16.60 -6.81 8.02
CA PHE A 67 17.52 -6.61 9.15
C PHE A 67 18.57 -5.56 8.76
N SER A 68 19.54 -5.28 9.64
CA SER A 68 20.51 -4.20 9.43
C SER A 68 21.26 -4.29 8.08
N ASN A 69 21.77 -5.47 7.71
CA ASN A 69 22.52 -5.69 6.45
C ASN A 69 22.04 -6.92 5.66
N THR A 70 20.88 -7.47 6.05
CA THR A 70 20.35 -8.69 5.47
C THR A 70 18.86 -8.55 5.25
N PHE A 71 18.36 -9.10 4.16
CA PHE A 71 16.93 -9.28 3.93
C PHE A 71 16.67 -10.76 3.63
N VAL A 72 15.74 -11.37 4.34
CA VAL A 72 15.35 -12.77 4.10
C VAL A 72 13.93 -12.78 3.61
N THR A 73 13.71 -13.47 2.48
CA THR A 73 12.41 -13.67 1.87
C THR A 73 12.09 -15.14 1.76
N ALA A 74 10.81 -15.44 1.95
CA ALA A 74 10.26 -16.76 1.73
C ALA A 74 9.05 -16.63 0.80
N GLY A 75 8.89 -17.56 -0.14
CA GLY A 75 7.74 -17.52 -1.04
C GLY A 75 7.37 -18.87 -1.62
N THR A 76 6.12 -19.00 -2.08
CA THR A 76 5.60 -20.17 -2.79
C THR A 76 6.41 -20.39 -4.07
N ASN A 77 7.14 -21.50 -4.17
CA ASN A 77 7.97 -21.78 -5.32
C ASN A 77 7.18 -22.42 -6.48
N THR A 78 6.05 -21.80 -6.84
CA THR A 78 5.09 -22.24 -7.87
C THR A 78 5.26 -21.42 -9.15
N LYS A 79 4.54 -21.80 -10.21
CA LYS A 79 4.48 -21.01 -11.45
C LYS A 79 3.66 -19.71 -11.31
N ALA A 80 2.84 -19.61 -10.27
CA ALA A 80 1.94 -18.47 -10.05
C ALA A 80 2.65 -17.26 -9.42
N LEU A 81 3.75 -17.47 -8.69
CA LEU A 81 4.58 -16.39 -8.15
C LEU A 81 5.58 -15.92 -9.21
N GLY A 82 5.51 -14.65 -9.58
CA GLY A 82 6.37 -14.03 -10.59
C GLY A 82 7.36 -13.03 -10.00
N LEU A 83 8.30 -12.55 -10.84
CA LEU A 83 9.30 -11.55 -10.42
C LEU A 83 8.66 -10.24 -9.93
N ASP A 84 7.49 -9.88 -10.47
CA ASP A 84 6.74 -8.68 -10.05
C ASP A 84 6.27 -8.76 -8.59
N ASP A 85 6.01 -9.97 -8.07
CA ASP A 85 5.68 -10.19 -6.65
C ASP A 85 6.83 -9.81 -5.73
N LEU A 86 8.04 -10.24 -6.11
CA LEU A 86 9.25 -9.88 -5.39
C LEU A 86 9.55 -8.40 -5.52
N THR A 87 9.23 -7.79 -6.67
CA THR A 87 9.63 -6.42 -6.97
C THR A 87 9.10 -5.41 -5.96
N PHE A 88 7.80 -5.43 -5.67
CA PHE A 88 7.25 -4.51 -4.68
C PHE A 88 7.67 -4.89 -3.25
N LEU A 89 7.57 -6.17 -2.88
CA LEU A 89 7.96 -6.65 -1.56
C LEU A 89 9.40 -6.24 -1.22
N TYR A 90 10.34 -6.43 -2.13
CA TYR A 90 11.74 -6.10 -1.89
C TYR A 90 11.90 -4.59 -1.71
N ASN A 91 11.22 -3.78 -2.53
CA ASN A 91 11.30 -2.32 -2.38
C ASN A 91 10.66 -1.84 -1.06
N HIS A 92 9.58 -2.45 -0.60
CA HIS A 92 8.97 -2.16 0.70
C HIS A 92 9.88 -2.58 1.86
N GLU A 93 10.25 -3.86 1.92
CA GLU A 93 10.94 -4.42 3.07
C GLU A 93 12.37 -3.91 3.25
N LEU A 94 13.11 -3.69 2.16
CA LEU A 94 14.44 -3.10 2.27
C LEU A 94 14.37 -1.63 2.75
N MET A 95 13.26 -0.93 2.48
CA MET A 95 13.06 0.44 2.92
C MET A 95 12.92 0.55 4.44
N HIS A 96 12.49 -0.53 5.13
CA HIS A 96 12.45 -0.58 6.59
C HIS A 96 13.82 -0.45 7.27
N HIS A 97 14.92 -0.63 6.53
CA HIS A 97 16.25 -0.28 7.05
C HIS A 97 16.32 1.17 7.53
N TRP A 98 15.64 2.09 6.85
CA TRP A 98 15.56 3.49 7.25
C TRP A 98 14.32 3.76 8.10
N PHE A 99 13.15 3.30 7.67
CA PHE A 99 11.89 3.44 8.42
C PHE A 99 11.67 2.27 9.38
N GLY A 100 11.79 2.50 10.68
CA GLY A 100 11.60 1.49 11.73
C GLY A 100 12.90 1.01 12.37
N HIS A 101 13.98 0.86 11.61
CA HIS A 101 15.31 0.49 12.16
C HIS A 101 16.17 1.69 12.55
N ILE A 102 16.46 2.61 11.62
CA ILE A 102 17.22 3.84 11.90
C ILE A 102 16.30 4.90 12.51
N LEU A 103 15.24 5.29 11.79
CA LEU A 103 14.17 6.09 12.33
C LEU A 103 13.20 5.18 13.06
N LYS A 104 13.52 4.90 14.33
CA LYS A 104 12.79 3.91 15.14
C LYS A 104 11.31 4.22 15.26
N GLN A 105 10.51 3.16 15.39
CA GLN A 105 9.08 3.29 15.64
C GLN A 105 8.79 4.07 16.92
N ALA A 106 7.67 4.78 16.91
CA ALA A 106 7.11 5.41 18.10
C ALA A 106 6.11 4.46 18.75
N GLU A 107 5.90 4.59 20.06
CA GLU A 107 4.95 3.77 20.81
C GLU A 107 3.68 4.56 21.14
N PRO A 108 2.49 3.93 21.03
CA PRO A 108 2.26 2.54 20.63
C PRO A 108 2.38 2.33 19.10
N GLU A 109 3.07 1.27 18.66
CA GLU A 109 3.38 1.00 17.24
C GLU A 109 2.19 1.24 16.29
N ASN A 110 1.03 0.65 16.59
CA ASN A 110 -0.14 0.69 15.71
C ASN A 110 -0.65 2.11 15.43
N ALA A 111 -0.48 3.05 16.37
CA ALA A 111 -0.88 4.45 16.18
C ALA A 111 0.00 5.18 15.16
N TYR A 112 1.19 4.66 14.84
CA TYR A 112 2.16 5.31 13.97
C TYR A 112 2.45 4.52 12.69
N LYS A 113 1.71 3.44 12.41
CA LYS A 113 1.81 2.67 11.16
C LYS A 113 1.51 3.50 9.91
N TRP A 114 0.71 4.57 10.00
CA TRP A 114 0.52 5.49 8.87
C TRP A 114 1.86 6.09 8.41
N PHE A 115 2.79 6.33 9.33
CA PHE A 115 4.13 6.81 9.01
C PHE A 115 5.03 5.62 8.64
N HIS A 116 5.19 4.63 9.52
CA HIS A 116 6.18 3.57 9.33
C HIS A 116 5.86 2.57 8.23
N GLU A 117 4.59 2.43 7.83
CA GLU A 117 4.17 1.57 6.72
C GLU A 117 3.81 2.41 5.50
N GLY A 118 2.94 3.41 5.68
CA GLY A 118 2.45 4.20 4.55
C GLY A 118 3.51 5.13 3.94
N PHE A 119 4.43 5.71 4.73
CA PHE A 119 5.54 6.48 4.14
C PHE A 119 6.58 5.54 3.54
N THR A 120 6.79 4.36 4.12
CA THR A 120 7.63 3.30 3.54
C THR A 120 7.12 2.95 2.14
N ASP A 121 5.82 2.70 1.99
CA ASP A 121 5.18 2.47 0.69
C ASP A 121 5.40 3.64 -0.28
N TYR A 122 5.12 4.86 0.14
CA TYR A 122 5.28 6.03 -0.72
C TYR A 122 6.73 6.19 -1.22
N PHE A 123 7.69 6.14 -0.29
CA PHE A 123 9.09 6.34 -0.65
C PHE A 123 9.71 5.13 -1.35
N ALA A 124 9.19 3.92 -1.15
CA ALA A 124 9.57 2.77 -1.98
C ALA A 124 9.23 3.04 -3.44
N HIS A 125 8.01 3.51 -3.74
CA HIS A 125 7.63 3.88 -5.10
C HIS A 125 8.46 5.04 -5.66
N VAL A 126 8.74 6.08 -4.86
CA VAL A 126 9.59 7.21 -5.28
C VAL A 126 11.01 6.74 -5.59
N ALA A 127 11.61 5.89 -4.74
CA ALA A 127 12.93 5.33 -4.98
C ALA A 127 12.96 4.45 -6.24
N MET A 128 11.91 3.67 -6.50
CA MET A 128 11.78 2.88 -7.73
C MET A 128 11.74 3.76 -8.98
N LEU A 129 11.03 4.88 -8.93
CA LEU A 129 10.99 5.86 -10.02
C LEU A 129 12.36 6.53 -10.21
N ASP A 130 12.94 7.09 -9.15
CA ASP A 130 14.25 7.75 -9.17
C ASP A 130 15.37 6.80 -9.64
N GLY A 131 15.26 5.51 -9.29
CA GLY A 131 16.23 4.46 -9.64
C GLY A 131 16.04 3.82 -11.01
N GLY A 132 14.98 4.20 -11.75
CA GLY A 132 14.65 3.66 -13.06
C GLY A 132 14.11 2.22 -13.05
N LEU A 133 13.56 1.76 -11.92
CA LEU A 133 12.81 0.49 -11.86
C LEU A 133 11.40 0.67 -12.44
N PHE A 134 10.85 1.87 -12.30
CA PHE A 134 9.61 2.30 -12.95
C PHE A 134 9.87 3.51 -13.84
N ASP A 135 9.07 3.63 -14.89
CA ASP A 135 8.86 4.90 -15.58
C ASP A 135 7.72 5.70 -14.91
N GLN A 136 7.45 6.90 -15.42
CA GLN A 136 6.41 7.78 -14.89
C GLN A 136 5.01 7.16 -14.99
N GLU A 137 4.72 6.43 -16.07
CA GLU A 137 3.41 5.81 -16.28
C GLU A 137 3.18 4.64 -15.30
N ALA A 138 4.21 3.82 -15.06
CA ALA A 138 4.17 2.76 -14.07
C ALA A 138 4.01 3.33 -12.65
N PHE A 139 4.73 4.41 -12.31
CA PHE A 139 4.57 5.10 -11.03
C PHE A 139 3.14 5.64 -10.87
N LYS A 140 2.64 6.40 -11.86
CA LYS A 140 1.28 6.94 -11.89
C LYS A 140 0.25 5.83 -11.69
N LYS A 141 0.34 4.74 -12.44
CA LYS A 141 -0.56 3.60 -12.34
C LYS A 141 -0.56 2.99 -10.94
N ARG A 142 0.61 2.84 -10.30
CA ARG A 142 0.72 2.29 -8.94
C ARG A 142 0.07 3.19 -7.91
N ILE A 143 0.38 4.49 -7.93
CA ILE A 143 -0.22 5.45 -6.99
C ILE A 143 -1.73 5.57 -7.21
N ASN A 144 -2.19 5.62 -8.46
CA ASN A 144 -3.62 5.69 -8.79
C ASN A 144 -4.38 4.42 -8.36
N ASN A 145 -3.75 3.24 -8.39
CA ASN A 145 -4.33 2.04 -7.81
C ASN A 145 -4.53 2.19 -6.30
N VAL A 146 -3.55 2.69 -5.56
CA VAL A 146 -3.69 2.93 -4.11
C VAL A 146 -4.79 3.96 -3.83
N PHE A 147 -4.85 5.05 -4.61
CA PHE A 147 -5.91 6.05 -4.51
C PHE A 147 -7.27 5.40 -4.75
N SER A 148 -7.41 4.60 -5.81
CA SER A 148 -8.69 3.95 -6.14
C SER A 148 -9.22 3.10 -4.98
N VAL A 149 -8.37 2.31 -4.33
CA VAL A 149 -8.76 1.49 -3.19
C VAL A 149 -9.12 2.39 -2.01
N TYR A 150 -8.23 3.30 -1.62
CA TYR A 150 -8.43 4.21 -0.48
C TYR A 150 -9.73 5.04 -0.58
N TYR A 151 -10.04 5.60 -1.75
CA TYR A 151 -11.23 6.42 -1.96
C TYR A 151 -12.52 5.62 -2.19
N SER A 152 -12.42 4.30 -2.41
CA SER A 152 -13.59 3.43 -2.62
C SER A 152 -14.00 2.66 -1.36
N ASP A 153 -13.09 2.50 -0.41
CA ASP A 153 -13.27 1.70 0.79
C ASP A 153 -14.03 2.48 1.88
N SER A 154 -15.17 1.97 2.33
CA SER A 154 -16.00 2.63 3.36
C SER A 154 -15.29 2.78 4.72
N THR A 155 -14.19 2.07 4.95
CA THR A 155 -13.41 2.13 6.18
C THR A 155 -12.40 3.27 6.20
N HIS A 156 -12.18 3.97 5.08
CA HIS A 156 -11.16 5.01 4.95
C HIS A 156 -11.25 6.13 6.00
N GLN A 157 -12.45 6.34 6.56
CA GLN A 157 -12.81 7.38 7.53
C GLN A 157 -12.59 6.99 8.99
N TRP A 158 -12.12 5.76 9.27
CA TRP A 158 -11.91 5.34 10.65
C TRP A 158 -10.80 6.15 11.35
N PRO A 159 -11.04 6.70 12.55
CA PRO A 159 -10.05 7.50 13.26
C PRO A 159 -8.84 6.65 13.65
N ASN A 160 -7.66 7.27 13.78
CA ASN A 160 -6.42 6.56 14.08
C ASN A 160 -6.46 5.77 15.40
N GLU A 161 -7.22 6.24 16.38
CA GLU A 161 -7.48 5.52 17.64
C GLU A 161 -8.08 4.14 17.39
N LYS A 162 -9.00 4.01 16.43
CA LYS A 162 -9.56 2.71 16.06
C LYS A 162 -8.49 1.78 15.47
N LEU A 163 -7.61 2.31 14.64
CA LEU A 163 -6.50 1.55 14.04
C LEU A 163 -5.55 1.06 15.13
N GLN A 164 -5.27 1.90 16.13
CA GLN A 164 -4.45 1.55 17.27
C GLN A 164 -5.04 0.37 18.06
N ASN A 165 -6.32 0.46 18.42
CA ASN A 165 -6.99 -0.47 19.33
C ASN A 165 -7.37 -1.80 18.64
N ASP A 166 -7.79 -1.75 17.38
CA ASP A 166 -8.42 -2.88 16.69
C ASP A 166 -7.54 -3.46 15.57
N TYR A 167 -6.24 -3.10 15.50
CA TYR A 167 -5.35 -3.44 14.38
C TYR A 167 -5.43 -4.91 13.94
N TRP A 168 -5.51 -5.82 14.90
CA TRP A 168 -5.50 -7.26 14.66
C TRP A 168 -6.86 -7.85 14.29
N SER A 169 -7.94 -7.07 14.33
CA SER A 169 -9.32 -7.56 14.22
C SER A 169 -9.79 -7.86 12.79
N SER A 170 -9.25 -7.17 11.78
CA SER A 170 -9.66 -7.38 10.39
C SER A 170 -8.60 -6.94 9.37
N PRO A 171 -8.59 -7.54 8.16
CA PRO A 171 -7.73 -7.09 7.06
C PRO A 171 -7.93 -5.62 6.67
N ALA A 172 -9.18 -5.12 6.73
CA ALA A 172 -9.50 -3.73 6.40
C ALA A 172 -8.79 -2.73 7.34
N ILE A 173 -8.75 -3.02 8.64
CA ILE A 173 -7.99 -2.18 9.58
C ILE A 173 -6.49 -2.27 9.32
N LYS A 174 -5.96 -3.45 8.98
CA LYS A 174 -4.52 -3.63 8.75
C LYS A 174 -3.99 -2.86 7.55
N ILE A 175 -4.77 -2.79 6.46
CA ILE A 175 -4.34 -2.14 5.21
C ILE A 175 -4.50 -0.63 5.23
N LEU A 176 -5.44 -0.10 6.03
CA LEU A 176 -5.77 1.32 6.06
C LEU A 176 -4.58 2.25 6.40
N PRO A 177 -3.71 1.97 7.40
CA PRO A 177 -2.53 2.80 7.66
C PRO A 177 -1.58 2.93 6.45
N TYR A 178 -1.41 1.86 5.67
CA TYR A 178 -0.56 1.84 4.49
C TYR A 178 -1.12 2.79 3.43
N GLN A 179 -2.39 2.62 3.09
CA GLN A 179 -3.08 3.43 2.09
C GLN A 179 -3.19 4.90 2.51
N ARG A 180 -3.68 5.17 3.73
CA ARG A 180 -3.81 6.52 4.28
C ARG A 180 -2.45 7.21 4.34
N GLY A 181 -1.44 6.51 4.85
CA GLY A 181 -0.10 7.06 4.99
C GLY A 181 0.55 7.38 3.65
N LEU A 182 0.39 6.53 2.63
CA LEU A 182 0.90 6.82 1.28
C LEU A 182 0.19 8.03 0.66
N VAL A 183 -1.14 8.09 0.72
CA VAL A 183 -1.93 9.21 0.18
C VAL A 183 -1.55 10.50 0.90
N PHE A 184 -1.37 10.44 2.23
CA PHE A 184 -0.93 11.56 3.04
C PHE A 184 0.50 12.01 2.72
N ALA A 185 1.44 11.09 2.53
CA ALA A 185 2.81 11.41 2.11
C ALA A 185 2.84 12.10 0.74
N ALA A 186 2.04 11.62 -0.22
CA ALA A 186 1.89 12.26 -1.52
C ALA A 186 1.33 13.69 -1.40
N TYR A 187 0.32 13.89 -0.55
CA TYR A 187 -0.26 15.21 -0.27
C TYR A 187 0.75 16.16 0.37
N LEU A 188 1.47 15.72 1.40
CA LEU A 188 2.50 16.51 2.05
C LEU A 188 3.60 16.91 1.09
N ASN A 189 4.04 15.99 0.22
CA ASN A 189 5.09 16.29 -0.75
C ASN A 189 4.67 17.42 -1.72
N GLU A 190 3.46 17.37 -2.25
CA GLU A 190 2.97 18.44 -3.13
C GLU A 190 2.68 19.74 -2.36
N SER A 191 2.17 19.66 -1.13
CA SER A 191 2.01 20.83 -0.23
C SER A 191 3.35 21.52 0.03
N ILE A 192 4.38 20.78 0.45
CA ILE A 192 5.71 21.32 0.71
C ILE A 192 6.28 21.96 -0.56
N LYS A 193 6.18 21.30 -1.72
CA LYS A 193 6.64 21.88 -2.99
C LYS A 193 5.91 23.18 -3.31
N LYS A 194 4.59 23.26 -3.11
CA LYS A 194 3.83 24.50 -3.34
C LYS A 194 4.35 25.63 -2.45
N TYR A 195 4.40 25.42 -1.13
CA TYR A 195 4.71 26.49 -0.18
C TYR A 195 6.19 26.86 -0.12
N SER A 196 7.08 25.92 -0.45
CA SER A 196 8.51 26.20 -0.65
C SER A 196 8.85 26.74 -2.04
N ARG A 197 7.86 26.92 -2.94
CA ARG A 197 8.09 27.32 -4.34
C ARG A 197 9.03 26.35 -5.09
N GLY A 198 8.91 25.06 -4.78
CA GLY A 198 9.64 23.97 -5.41
C GLY A 198 11.06 23.76 -4.89
N THR A 199 11.53 24.55 -3.92
CA THR A 199 12.89 24.40 -3.37
C THR A 199 13.01 23.26 -2.38
N SER A 200 11.88 22.81 -1.81
CA SER A 200 11.86 21.71 -0.85
C SER A 200 10.83 20.62 -1.16
N SER A 201 10.95 19.47 -0.50
CA SER A 201 10.09 18.30 -0.65
C SER A 201 9.99 17.48 0.65
N LEU A 202 9.04 16.54 0.71
CA LEU A 202 8.92 15.62 1.85
C LEU A 202 10.18 14.75 2.01
N LYS A 203 10.87 14.43 0.91
CA LYS A 203 12.13 13.67 0.94
C LYS A 203 13.19 14.32 1.82
N GLN A 204 13.36 15.64 1.76
CA GLN A 204 14.33 16.35 2.60
C GLN A 204 13.93 16.31 4.08
N VAL A 205 12.64 16.42 4.38
CA VAL A 205 12.12 16.34 5.75
C VAL A 205 12.50 14.99 6.37
N VAL A 206 12.21 13.87 5.68
CA VAL A 206 12.54 12.53 6.22
C VAL A 206 14.05 12.25 6.23
N GLN A 207 14.82 12.82 5.30
CA GLN A 207 16.29 12.76 5.35
C GLN A 207 16.85 13.49 6.58
N HIS A 208 16.32 14.66 6.94
CA HIS A 208 16.70 15.36 8.16
C HIS A 208 16.35 14.54 9.41
N MET A 209 15.15 13.94 9.45
CA MET A 209 14.75 13.06 10.57
C MET A 209 15.70 11.87 10.73
N LEU A 210 16.13 11.24 9.62
CA LEU A 210 17.09 10.14 9.69
C LEU A 210 18.47 10.59 10.17
N ALA A 211 18.93 11.77 9.76
CA ALA A 211 20.18 12.33 10.25
C ALA A 211 20.11 12.55 11.77
N GLU A 212 19.02 13.13 12.27
CA GLU A 212 18.78 13.29 13.72
C GLU A 212 18.68 11.95 14.45
N ALA A 213 17.96 10.98 13.89
CA ALA A 213 17.82 9.65 14.49
C ALA A 213 19.17 8.93 14.62
N ARG A 214 20.08 9.09 13.65
CA ARG A 214 21.45 8.56 13.72
C ARG A 214 22.28 9.22 14.81
N LEU A 215 22.17 10.54 14.94
CA LEU A 215 22.98 11.32 15.89
C LEU A 215 22.51 11.13 17.34
N TYR A 216 21.19 11.07 17.55
CA TYR A 216 20.60 11.13 18.89
C TYR A 216 19.91 9.84 19.32
N ASN A 217 19.81 8.84 18.44
CA ASN A 217 19.14 7.56 18.69
C ASN A 217 17.69 7.73 19.22
N LYS A 218 16.98 8.75 18.73
CA LYS A 218 15.61 9.06 19.11
C LYS A 218 14.61 8.35 18.18
N PRO A 219 13.49 7.83 18.70
CA PRO A 219 12.41 7.32 17.88
C PRO A 219 11.70 8.47 17.14
N PHE A 220 10.86 8.09 16.19
CA PHE A 220 9.92 8.99 15.54
C PHE A 220 9.13 9.80 16.57
N SER A 221 8.90 11.08 16.28
CA SER A 221 8.09 11.99 17.08
C SER A 221 7.25 12.84 16.14
N VAL A 222 5.93 12.86 16.36
CA VAL A 222 5.00 13.69 15.58
C VAL A 222 5.32 15.18 15.79
N ASP A 223 5.64 15.59 17.01
CA ASP A 223 5.99 16.99 17.30
C ASP A 223 7.23 17.43 16.52
N ARG A 224 8.29 16.61 16.52
CA ARG A 224 9.50 16.93 15.74
C ARG A 224 9.22 16.90 14.24
N PHE A 225 8.40 15.95 13.77
CA PHE A 225 7.98 15.88 12.37
C PHE A 225 7.22 17.16 11.94
N LEU A 226 6.25 17.61 12.74
CA LEU A 226 5.51 18.84 12.52
C LEU A 226 6.43 20.07 12.52
N GLN A 227 7.38 20.12 13.45
CA GLN A 227 8.38 21.19 13.50
C GLN A 227 9.22 21.24 12.22
N LEU A 228 9.74 20.11 11.75
CA LEU A 228 10.53 20.03 10.51
C LEU A 228 9.70 20.38 9.28
N LEU A 229 8.43 19.97 9.22
CA LEU A 229 7.51 20.37 8.15
C LEU A 229 7.35 21.89 8.10
N LYS A 230 7.16 22.52 9.27
CA LYS A 230 7.06 23.98 9.40
C LYS A 230 8.35 24.70 9.03
N GLU A 231 9.50 24.22 9.49
CA GLU A 231 10.82 24.76 9.12
C GLU A 231 11.05 24.67 7.61
N THR A 232 10.60 23.58 6.97
CA THR A 232 10.86 23.30 5.54
C THR A 232 9.94 24.08 4.61
N SER A 233 8.66 24.28 4.97
CA SER A 233 7.67 24.89 4.07
C SER A 233 7.05 26.19 4.60
N GLY A 234 7.36 26.60 5.83
CA GLY A 234 6.76 27.77 6.48
C GLY A 234 5.28 27.62 6.86
N GLN A 235 4.70 26.41 6.76
CA GLN A 235 3.28 26.16 7.06
C GLN A 235 3.11 25.37 8.36
N ASP A 236 2.01 25.60 9.06
CA ASP A 236 1.61 24.77 10.19
C ASP A 236 0.80 23.55 9.71
N TYR A 237 1.36 22.35 9.90
CA TYR A 237 0.73 21.10 9.51
C TYR A 237 0.00 20.41 10.66
N ALA A 238 0.01 20.95 11.89
CA ALA A 238 -0.68 20.32 13.01
C ALA A 238 -2.19 20.10 12.72
N PRO A 239 -2.94 21.08 12.18
CA PRO A 239 -4.34 20.88 11.82
C PRO A 239 -4.54 19.85 10.69
N ILE A 240 -3.57 19.74 9.79
CA ILE A 240 -3.59 18.81 8.66
C ILE A 240 -3.40 17.37 9.14
N VAL A 241 -2.41 17.13 10.00
CA VAL A 241 -2.17 15.82 10.64
C VAL A 241 -3.37 15.43 11.49
N GLU A 242 -3.89 16.36 12.29
CA GLU A 242 -5.06 16.10 13.14
C GLU A 242 -6.28 15.66 12.31
N ARG A 243 -6.61 16.40 11.25
CA ARG A 243 -7.76 16.09 10.39
C ARG A 243 -7.58 14.76 9.64
N PHE A 244 -6.45 14.56 8.96
CA PHE A 244 -6.30 13.44 8.03
C PHE A 244 -5.78 12.16 8.67
N ILE A 245 -5.00 12.27 9.75
CA ILE A 245 -4.46 11.12 10.48
C ILE A 245 -5.33 10.85 11.70
N THR A 246 -5.33 11.73 12.70
CA THR A 246 -6.01 11.48 14.00
C THR A 246 -7.49 11.20 13.81
N GLN A 247 -8.21 12.11 13.15
CA GLN A 247 -9.66 12.01 12.93
C GLN A 247 -10.02 11.07 11.76
N GLY A 248 -9.05 10.72 10.91
CA GLY A 248 -9.25 9.82 9.78
C GLY A 248 -10.03 10.41 8.61
N SER A 249 -10.22 11.73 8.55
CA SER A 249 -10.84 12.35 7.36
C SER A 249 -10.01 12.04 6.12
N PHE A 250 -10.65 11.74 4.99
CA PHE A 250 -9.91 11.57 3.74
C PHE A 250 -9.54 12.92 3.12
N ILE A 251 -8.50 12.92 2.29
CA ILE A 251 -8.03 14.09 1.54
C ILE A 251 -8.94 14.29 0.34
N ALA A 252 -9.89 15.23 0.41
CA ALA A 252 -10.84 15.44 -0.68
C ALA A 252 -10.19 16.07 -1.91
N MET A 253 -10.86 16.02 -3.08
CA MET A 253 -10.37 16.70 -4.28
C MET A 253 -10.13 18.20 -4.04
N ALA A 254 -11.02 18.86 -3.28
CA ALA A 254 -10.84 20.25 -2.88
C ALA A 254 -9.61 20.50 -1.99
N ASP A 255 -9.09 19.49 -1.30
CA ASP A 255 -7.81 19.60 -0.58
C ASP A 255 -6.63 19.46 -1.55
N TRP A 256 -6.70 18.56 -2.54
CA TRP A 256 -5.70 18.44 -3.59
C TRP A 256 -5.55 19.71 -4.44
N GLU A 257 -6.67 20.32 -4.85
CA GLU A 257 -6.69 21.57 -5.63
C GLU A 257 -5.99 22.73 -4.91
N LYS A 258 -5.96 22.70 -3.57
CA LYS A 258 -5.21 23.69 -2.78
C LYS A 258 -3.70 23.50 -2.85
N VAL A 259 -3.19 22.35 -3.26
CA VAL A 259 -1.74 22.07 -3.21
C VAL A 259 -1.12 21.75 -4.57
N THR A 260 -1.89 21.26 -5.54
CA THR A 260 -1.35 20.84 -6.84
C THR A 260 -2.42 20.78 -7.94
N ASP A 261 -1.99 20.95 -9.18
CA ASP A 261 -2.77 20.73 -10.41
C ASP A 261 -2.48 19.36 -11.06
N LYS A 262 -1.58 18.57 -10.46
CA LYS A 262 -1.20 17.23 -10.93
C LYS A 262 -2.17 16.13 -10.52
N VAL A 263 -3.12 16.46 -9.64
CA VAL A 263 -4.19 15.55 -9.24
C VAL A 263 -5.48 16.04 -9.87
N VAL A 264 -6.21 15.11 -10.50
CA VAL A 264 -7.49 15.38 -11.14
C VAL A 264 -8.52 14.36 -10.68
N LEU A 265 -9.80 14.71 -10.80
CA LEU A 265 -10.87 13.76 -10.56
C LEU A 265 -11.08 12.91 -11.82
N GLY A 266 -10.83 11.61 -11.70
CA GLY A 266 -10.92 10.67 -12.81
C GLY A 266 -11.92 9.54 -12.54
N PRO A 267 -12.59 9.02 -13.58
CA PRO A 267 -13.43 7.83 -13.44
C PRO A 267 -12.56 6.60 -13.19
N THR A 268 -12.93 5.80 -12.19
CA THR A 268 -12.27 4.54 -11.84
C THR A 268 -13.30 3.44 -11.62
N GLU A 269 -13.04 2.27 -12.18
CA GLU A 269 -13.75 1.04 -11.83
C GLU A 269 -13.19 0.46 -10.53
N VAL A 270 -14.03 0.31 -9.53
CA VAL A 270 -13.66 -0.20 -8.20
C VAL A 270 -14.46 -1.45 -7.87
N TYR A 271 -13.88 -2.35 -7.09
CA TYR A 271 -14.56 -3.59 -6.70
C TYR A 271 -15.77 -3.27 -5.83
N ASP A 272 -16.94 -3.73 -6.26
CA ASP A 272 -18.19 -3.56 -5.53
C ASP A 272 -19.10 -4.75 -5.83
N LEU A 273 -19.55 -5.42 -4.77
CA LEU A 273 -20.46 -6.57 -4.91
C LEU A 273 -21.81 -6.17 -5.51
N GLY A 274 -22.21 -4.90 -5.36
CA GLY A 274 -23.50 -4.37 -5.78
C GLY A 274 -24.64 -4.76 -4.84
N PHE A 275 -24.34 -5.28 -3.64
CA PHE A 275 -25.31 -5.69 -2.64
C PHE A 275 -24.75 -5.64 -1.21
N THR A 276 -25.66 -5.66 -0.21
CA THR A 276 -25.31 -5.89 1.19
C THR A 276 -25.93 -7.19 1.72
N THR A 277 -25.46 -7.65 2.88
CA THR A 277 -26.00 -8.83 3.55
C THR A 277 -26.35 -8.56 5.01
N ASP A 278 -27.21 -9.41 5.56
CA ASP A 278 -27.58 -9.41 6.98
C ASP A 278 -26.40 -9.71 7.93
N LYS A 279 -25.32 -10.30 7.42
CA LYS A 279 -24.08 -10.58 8.16
C LYS A 279 -23.00 -9.52 7.98
N GLY A 280 -23.28 -8.43 7.25
CA GLY A 280 -22.32 -7.37 6.97
C GLY A 280 -21.18 -7.76 6.01
N GLY A 281 -21.28 -8.92 5.36
CA GLY A 281 -20.24 -9.43 4.46
C GLY A 281 -20.62 -10.70 3.72
N ILE A 282 -19.68 -11.20 2.92
CA ILE A 282 -19.82 -12.45 2.17
C ILE A 282 -19.68 -13.61 3.15
N GLY A 283 -20.62 -14.55 3.12
CA GLY A 283 -20.55 -15.73 3.97
C GLY A 283 -21.61 -16.75 3.64
N MET A 284 -21.33 -18.00 4.00
CA MET A 284 -22.32 -19.07 3.86
C MET A 284 -23.59 -18.70 4.65
N ASN A 285 -24.74 -18.89 4.01
CA ASN A 285 -26.06 -18.53 4.54
C ASN A 285 -26.25 -17.03 4.83
N ALA A 286 -25.44 -16.14 4.25
CA ALA A 286 -25.69 -14.70 4.30
C ALA A 286 -26.89 -14.37 3.39
N ARG A 287 -27.84 -13.59 3.89
CA ARG A 287 -29.01 -13.16 3.14
C ARG A 287 -28.75 -11.81 2.50
N LEU A 288 -29.06 -11.69 1.21
CA LEU A 288 -28.99 -10.44 0.47
C LEU A 288 -30.09 -9.48 0.95
N THR A 289 -29.71 -8.28 1.42
CA THR A 289 -30.62 -7.33 2.08
C THR A 289 -30.88 -6.07 1.27
N SER A 290 -29.94 -5.64 0.43
CA SER A 290 -30.12 -4.49 -0.48
C SER A 290 -29.19 -4.59 -1.69
N PHE A 291 -29.47 -3.80 -2.72
CA PHE A 291 -28.68 -3.72 -3.96
C PHE A 291 -28.37 -2.27 -4.31
N THR A 292 -27.23 -2.07 -4.98
CA THR A 292 -26.96 -0.82 -5.70
C THR A 292 -27.94 -0.74 -6.87
N GLU A 293 -28.75 0.32 -6.91
CA GLU A 293 -29.75 0.51 -7.95
C GLU A 293 -29.10 0.55 -9.34
N GLY A 294 -29.60 -0.27 -10.27
CA GLY A 294 -29.03 -0.41 -11.61
C GLY A 294 -27.64 -1.08 -11.65
N GLY A 295 -27.18 -1.64 -10.52
CA GLY A 295 -25.92 -2.34 -10.40
C GLY A 295 -25.92 -3.71 -11.09
N ASP A 296 -24.73 -4.23 -11.40
CA ASP A 296 -24.58 -5.46 -12.19
C ASP A 296 -25.12 -6.71 -11.49
N ALA A 297 -25.05 -6.75 -10.16
CA ALA A 297 -25.69 -7.79 -9.35
C ALA A 297 -27.21 -7.85 -9.56
N GLN A 298 -27.87 -6.69 -9.57
CA GLN A 298 -29.32 -6.60 -9.82
C GLN A 298 -29.65 -6.97 -11.27
N LYS A 299 -28.85 -6.51 -12.25
CA LYS A 299 -29.05 -6.79 -13.68
C LYS A 299 -29.03 -8.28 -14.02
N VAL A 300 -28.18 -9.07 -13.35
CA VAL A 300 -28.14 -10.53 -13.56
C VAL A 300 -29.28 -11.27 -12.87
N GLY A 301 -30.11 -10.58 -12.09
CA GLY A 301 -31.33 -11.13 -11.50
C GLY A 301 -31.20 -11.60 -10.04
N LEU A 302 -30.15 -11.19 -9.32
CA LEU A 302 -30.10 -11.35 -7.86
C LEU A 302 -31.17 -10.48 -7.19
N GLN A 303 -31.74 -10.96 -6.09
CA GLN A 303 -32.86 -10.32 -5.42
C GLN A 303 -32.69 -10.28 -3.90
N VAL A 304 -33.39 -9.33 -3.27
CA VAL A 304 -33.46 -9.27 -1.80
C VAL A 304 -34.11 -10.55 -1.28
N GLY A 305 -33.53 -11.14 -0.25
CA GLY A 305 -34.00 -12.39 0.34
C GLY A 305 -33.24 -13.64 -0.13
N ASP A 306 -32.55 -13.57 -1.27
CA ASP A 306 -31.66 -14.64 -1.75
C ASP A 306 -30.62 -15.00 -0.67
N VAL A 307 -30.44 -16.30 -0.43
CA VAL A 307 -29.51 -16.81 0.59
C VAL A 307 -28.27 -17.37 -0.09
N MET A 308 -27.11 -16.76 0.17
CA MET A 308 -25.84 -17.18 -0.41
C MET A 308 -25.44 -18.59 0.06
N VAL A 309 -25.21 -19.48 -0.89
CA VAL A 309 -24.71 -20.86 -0.66
C VAL A 309 -23.38 -21.14 -1.34
N GLY A 310 -22.86 -20.19 -2.13
CA GLY A 310 -21.54 -20.26 -2.71
C GLY A 310 -21.11 -18.91 -3.29
N PHE A 311 -19.84 -18.58 -3.15
CA PHE A 311 -19.28 -17.35 -3.71
C PHE A 311 -17.83 -17.59 -4.13
N LYS A 312 -17.47 -17.11 -5.32
CA LYS A 312 -16.11 -17.13 -5.85
C LYS A 312 -15.82 -15.80 -6.53
N SER A 313 -14.75 -15.14 -6.14
CA SER A 313 -14.29 -13.87 -6.72
C SER A 313 -12.79 -13.76 -6.57
N ASP A 314 -12.14 -13.13 -7.56
CA ASP A 314 -10.73 -12.74 -7.48
C ASP A 314 -10.56 -11.36 -6.79
N PHE A 315 -11.66 -10.78 -6.28
CA PHE A 315 -11.73 -9.48 -5.62
C PHE A 315 -11.17 -8.33 -6.47
N LYS A 316 -11.41 -8.40 -7.78
CA LYS A 316 -11.00 -7.39 -8.78
C LYS A 316 -12.21 -6.92 -9.58
N PRO A 317 -12.35 -5.61 -9.84
CA PRO A 317 -13.47 -5.09 -10.63
C PRO A 317 -13.46 -5.60 -12.08
N THR A 318 -12.30 -6.06 -12.57
CA THR A 318 -12.12 -6.55 -13.94
C THR A 318 -12.32 -8.07 -14.08
N SER A 319 -12.64 -8.78 -12.99
CA SER A 319 -12.76 -10.23 -12.97
C SER A 319 -14.16 -10.64 -12.53
N TYR A 320 -14.77 -11.59 -13.23
CA TYR A 320 -16.13 -12.03 -12.92
C TYR A 320 -16.21 -12.68 -11.54
N ALA A 321 -17.17 -12.25 -10.72
CA ALA A 321 -17.61 -12.99 -9.55
C ALA A 321 -18.68 -14.02 -9.96
N SER A 322 -18.68 -15.16 -9.29
CA SER A 322 -19.73 -16.17 -9.37
C SER A 322 -20.38 -16.32 -8.00
N ILE A 323 -21.70 -16.19 -7.94
CA ILE A 323 -22.50 -16.36 -6.73
C ILE A 323 -23.56 -17.43 -6.97
N THR A 324 -23.73 -18.32 -6.00
CA THR A 324 -24.80 -19.32 -5.97
C THR A 324 -25.69 -19.01 -4.77
N VAL A 325 -27.00 -18.92 -5.01
CA VAL A 325 -27.98 -18.55 -4.00
C VAL A 325 -29.13 -19.54 -3.97
N LYS A 326 -29.78 -19.67 -2.80
CA LYS A 326 -31.10 -20.29 -2.66
C LYS A 326 -32.18 -19.21 -2.69
N ARG A 327 -33.18 -19.42 -3.54
CA ARG A 327 -34.40 -18.62 -3.63
C ARG A 327 -35.59 -19.56 -3.46
N GLY A 328 -36.14 -19.61 -2.24
CA GLY A 328 -37.06 -20.69 -1.87
C GLY A 328 -36.35 -22.05 -1.96
N GLU A 329 -36.93 -22.99 -2.71
CA GLU A 329 -36.36 -24.33 -2.95
C GLU A 329 -35.36 -24.36 -4.12
N GLU A 330 -35.31 -23.31 -4.95
CA GLU A 330 -34.44 -23.28 -6.12
C GLU A 330 -33.01 -22.87 -5.76
N THR A 331 -32.04 -23.47 -6.44
CA THR A 331 -30.63 -23.06 -6.39
C THR A 331 -30.25 -22.41 -7.70
N LEU A 332 -29.91 -21.12 -7.66
CA LEU A 332 -29.60 -20.30 -8.83
C LEU A 332 -28.12 -19.89 -8.80
N LYS A 333 -27.50 -19.85 -9.98
CA LYS A 333 -26.09 -19.45 -10.14
C LYS A 333 -25.99 -18.26 -11.09
N PHE A 334 -25.33 -17.21 -10.62
CA PHE A 334 -25.13 -15.97 -11.36
C PHE A 334 -23.63 -15.68 -11.53
N LYS A 335 -23.32 -14.98 -12.62
CA LYS A 335 -21.97 -14.52 -12.93
C LYS A 335 -22.04 -13.08 -13.44
N TYR A 336 -21.29 -12.17 -12.82
CA TYR A 336 -21.30 -10.74 -13.14
C TYR A 336 -19.95 -10.10 -12.83
N LEU A 337 -19.71 -8.89 -13.34
CA LEU A 337 -18.56 -8.08 -12.94
C LEU A 337 -18.91 -7.34 -11.64
N PRO A 338 -18.21 -7.61 -10.51
CA PRO A 338 -18.44 -6.93 -9.25
C PRO A 338 -17.72 -5.58 -9.27
N SER A 339 -18.26 -4.64 -10.04
CA SER A 339 -17.67 -3.31 -10.21
C SER A 339 -18.71 -2.21 -10.10
N ARG A 340 -18.26 -1.05 -9.62
CA ARG A 340 -18.94 0.23 -9.86
C ARG A 340 -17.94 1.26 -10.35
N ARG A 341 -18.44 2.22 -11.12
CA ARG A 341 -17.67 3.37 -11.58
C ARG A 341 -17.84 4.53 -10.61
N ILE A 342 -16.72 5.04 -10.09
CA ILE A 342 -16.69 6.22 -9.21
C ILE A 342 -15.70 7.25 -9.70
N MET A 343 -15.87 8.48 -9.22
CA MET A 343 -14.93 9.57 -9.46
C MET A 343 -13.99 9.68 -8.25
N VAL A 344 -12.69 9.51 -8.47
CA VAL A 344 -11.67 9.60 -7.40
C VAL A 344 -10.51 10.48 -7.83
N PRO A 345 -9.79 11.09 -6.88
CA PRO A 345 -8.52 11.73 -7.17
C PRO A 345 -7.55 10.75 -7.86
N GLN A 346 -6.81 11.24 -8.85
CA GLN A 346 -5.80 10.52 -9.62
C GLN A 346 -4.65 11.45 -9.99
N LEU A 347 -3.42 10.97 -9.97
CA LEU A 347 -2.29 11.61 -10.62
C LEU A 347 -2.54 11.66 -12.15
N LYS A 348 -2.24 12.82 -12.75
CA LYS A 348 -2.35 13.12 -14.19
C LYS A 348 -1.27 12.43 -15.02
#